data_AF-A0A521AJY1-F1
#
_entry.id   AF-A0A521AJY1-F1
#
_cell.length_a   1.000
_cell.length_b   1.000
_cell.length_c   1.000
_cell.angle_alpha   90.00
_cell.angle_beta   90.00
_cell.angle_gamma   90.00
#
_symmetry.space_group_name_H-M   'P 1'
#
loop_
_entity.id
_entity.type
_entity.pdbx_description
1 polymer ?
#
loop_
_entity_poly.entity_id
_entity_poly.type
_entity_poly.pdbx_seq_one_letter_code
_entity_poly.pdbx_strand_id
1 'polypeptide(L)' 'MARGKRGRKKGVKSVKLSLPKRTYYILYGIAGNNEQKLNRLIKLIVEEKLENSTVSELSQMLEPKKREEEEESTEE' A
#
# COMPACT_ATOMS: atom_id res chain seq x y z
N MET A 1 29.01 -22.50 -27.48
CA MET A 1 29.04 -21.21 -26.77
C MET A 1 27.69 -20.97 -26.10
N ALA A 2 27.61 -21.12 -24.78
CA ALA A 2 26.37 -20.90 -24.03
C ALA A 2 26.05 -19.40 -24.03
N ARG A 3 24.94 -19.01 -24.67
CA ARG A 3 24.42 -17.64 -24.59
C ARG A 3 24.05 -17.37 -23.13
N GLY A 4 24.85 -16.56 -22.45
CA GLY A 4 24.59 -16.14 -21.08
C GLY A 4 23.16 -15.63 -20.95
N LYS A 5 22.40 -16.19 -20.00
CA LYS A 5 21.10 -15.67 -19.60
C LYS A 5 21.32 -14.22 -19.16
N ARG A 6 21.00 -13.25 -20.03
CA ARG A 6 20.94 -11.83 -19.67
C ARG A 6 20.09 -11.74 -18.41
N GLY A 7 20.70 -11.36 -17.29
CA GLY A 7 20.00 -11.10 -16.04
C GLY A 7 18.85 -10.15 -16.34
N ARG A 8 17.63 -10.66 -16.28
CA ARG A 8 16.42 -9.89 -16.54
C ARG A 8 16.44 -8.77 -15.51
N LYS A 9 16.63 -7.51 -15.94
CA LYS A 9 16.54 -6.32 -15.07
C LYS A 9 15.32 -6.56 -14.16
N LYS A 10 15.49 -6.52 -12.83
CA LYS A 10 14.37 -6.60 -11.88
C LYS A 10 13.37 -5.53 -12.31
N GLY A 11 12.36 -5.93 -13.07
CA GLY A 11 11.48 -5.01 -13.76
C GLY A 11 10.70 -4.21 -12.75
N VAL A 12 10.43 -2.95 -13.07
CA VAL A 12 9.43 -2.17 -12.35
C VAL A 12 8.14 -3.00 -12.34
N LYS A 13 7.73 -3.46 -11.16
CA LYS A 13 6.46 -4.17 -11.00
C LYS A 13 5.36 -3.14 -10.90
N SER A 14 4.46 -3.12 -11.88
CA SER A 14 3.21 -2.38 -11.75
C SER A 14 2.27 -3.14 -10.81
N VAL A 15 1.80 -2.47 -9.78
CA VAL A 15 0.82 -3.01 -8.82
C VAL A 15 -0.47 -2.24 -9.00
N LYS A 16 -1.59 -2.95 -9.12
CA LYS A 16 -2.93 -2.33 -9.09
C LYS A 16 -3.40 -2.33 -7.65
N LEU A 17 -3.86 -1.18 -7.18
CA LEU A 17 -4.35 -0.97 -5.83
C LEU A 17 -5.84 -0.60 -5.90
N SER A 18 -6.62 -1.12 -4.97
CA SER A 18 -8.01 -0.67 -4.75
C SER A 18 -8.04 0.20 -3.51
N LEU A 19 -8.63 1.38 -3.62
CA LEU A 19 -8.77 2.34 -2.52
C LEU A 19 -10.23 2.72 -2.37
N PRO A 20 -10.72 3.01 -1.15
CA PRO A 20 -12.02 3.63 -0.95
C PRO A 20 -12.12 4.93 -1.76
N LYS A 21 -13.27 5.17 -2.40
CA LYS A 21 -13.49 6.35 -3.26
C LYS A 21 -13.10 7.66 -2.55
N ARG A 22 -13.51 7.81 -1.29
CA ARG A 22 -13.20 8.98 -0.47
C ARG A 22 -11.69 9.19 -0.33
N THR A 23 -10.94 8.13 0.01
CA THR A 23 -9.48 8.18 0.15
C THR A 23 -8.81 8.53 -1.17
N TYR A 24 -9.27 7.93 -2.28
CA TYR A 24 -8.76 8.26 -3.61
C TYR A 24 -8.93 9.75 -3.92
N TYR A 25 -10.13 10.31 -3.76
CA TYR A 25 -10.39 11.72 -4.09
C TYR A 25 -9.64 12.69 -3.19
N ILE A 26 -9.45 12.36 -1.91
CA ILE A 26 -8.61 13.17 -1.00
C ILE A 26 -7.17 13.20 -1.52
N LEU A 27 -6.57 12.03 -1.78
CA LEU A 27 -5.19 11.96 -2.28
C LEU A 27 -5.05 12.61 -3.66
N TYR A 28 -6.07 12.48 -4.51
CA TYR A 28 -6.09 13.10 -5.83
C TYR A 28 -6.18 14.62 -5.75
N GLY A 29 -6.98 15.16 -4.83
CA GLY A 29 -7.05 16.59 -4.55
C GLY A 29 -5.71 17.15 -4.03
N ILE A 30 -5.07 16.44 -3.09
CA ILE A 30 -3.72 16.78 -2.58
C ILE A 30 -2.69 16.76 -3.72
N ALA A 31 -2.80 15.80 -4.63
CA ALA A 31 -1.95 15.70 -5.81
C ALA A 31 -2.26 16.77 -6.89
N GLY A 32 -3.21 17.68 -6.64
CA GLY A 32 -3.60 18.73 -7.58
C GLY A 32 -4.29 18.19 -8.84
N ASN A 33 -5.14 17.18 -8.69
CA ASN A 33 -5.85 16.49 -9.77
C ASN A 33 -4.93 15.92 -10.85
N ASN A 34 -3.71 15.49 -10.48
CA ASN A 34 -2.73 14.93 -11.40
C ASN A 34 -2.39 13.48 -11.01
N GLU A 35 -2.69 12.53 -11.90
CA GLU A 35 -2.47 11.10 -11.65
C GLU A 35 -1.00 10.73 -11.48
N GLN A 36 -0.07 11.40 -12.17
CA GLN A 36 1.36 11.13 -12.02
C GLN A 36 1.85 11.55 -10.63
N LYS A 37 1.37 12.70 -10.13
CA LYS A 37 1.67 13.17 -8.77
C LYS A 37 1.01 12.28 -7.72
N LEU A 38 -0.20 11.80 -7.96
CA LEU A 38 -0.87 10.82 -7.10
C LEU A 38 -0.05 9.54 -6.94
N ASN A 39 0.42 8.97 -8.06
CA ASN A 39 1.26 7.77 -8.02
C ASN A 39 2.56 7.99 -7.24
N ARG A 40 3.19 9.17 -7.41
CA ARG A 40 4.38 9.55 -6.64
C ARG A 40 4.07 9.72 -5.15
N LEU A 41 2.94 10.33 -4.80
CA LEU A 41 2.49 10.51 -3.42
C LEU A 41 2.25 9.16 -2.73
N ILE A 42 1.49 8.26 -3.38
CA ILE A 42 1.23 6.91 -2.86
C ILE A 42 2.55 6.18 -2.63
N LYS A 43 3.49 6.28 -3.57
CA LYS A 43 4.81 5.68 -3.44
C LYS A 43 5.57 6.21 -2.22
N LEU A 44 5.61 7.53 -2.03
CA LEU A 44 6.29 8.14 -0.89
C LEU A 44 5.68 7.73 0.45
N ILE A 45 4.35 7.67 0.54
CA ILE A 45 3.65 7.22 1.76
C ILE A 45 4.03 5.77 2.09
N VAL A 46 4.11 4.90 1.08
CA VAL A 46 4.50 3.50 1.28
C VAL A 46 5.98 3.40 1.68
N GLU A 47 6.87 4.16 1.03
CA GLU A 47 8.31 4.19 1.37
C GLU A 47 8.53 4.69 2.80
N GLU A 48 7.89 5.80 3.18
CA GLU A 48 7.94 6.35 4.55
C GLU A 48 7.41 5.35 5.58
N LYS A 49 6.31 4.65 5.29
CA LYS A 49 5.78 3.65 6.23
C LYS A 49 6.70 2.44 6.37
N LEU A 50 7.36 2.02 5.28
CA LEU A 50 8.33 0.93 5.31
C LEU A 50 9.63 1.30 6.04
N GLU A 51 10.07 2.56 5.94
CA GLU A 51 11.26 3.06 6.64
C GLU A 51 11.02 3.17 8.15
N ASN A 52 9.81 3.54 8.56
CA ASN A 52 9.49 3.80 9.96
C ASN A 52 8.87 2.61 10.73
N SER A 53 8.45 1.54 10.05
CA SER A 53 7.84 0.37 10.70
C SER A 53 8.78 -0.81 10.82
N THR A 54 8.68 -1.52 11.96
CA THR A 54 9.39 -2.77 12.17
C THR A 54 8.77 -3.92 11.38
N VAL A 55 9.54 -4.98 11.13
CA VAL A 55 9.03 -6.21 10.48
C VAL A 55 7.84 -6.81 11.25
N SER A 56 7.83 -6.67 12.58
CA SER A 56 6.75 -7.15 13.46
C SER A 56 5.43 -6.41 13.18
N GLU A 57 5.46 -5.08 13.13
CA GLU A 57 4.27 -4.26 12.83
C GLU A 57 3.70 -4.55 11.43
N LEU A 58 4.57 -4.70 10.43
CA LEU A 58 4.14 -5.02 9.07
C LEU A 58 3.51 -6.42 8.98
N SER A 59 3.98 -7.36 9.79
CA SER A 59 3.42 -8.72 9.86
C SER A 59 2.02 -8.71 10.48
N GLN A 60 1.80 -7.91 11.53
CA GLN A 60 0.48 -7.74 12.15
C GLN A 60 -0.55 -7.14 11.17
N MET A 61 -0.12 -6.29 10.23
CA MET A 61 -1.02 -5.75 9.19
C MET A 61 -1.47 -6.80 8.16
N LEU A 62 -0.73 -7.90 8.03
CA LEU A 62 -1.04 -9.01 7.13
C LEU A 62 -1.88 -10.09 7.81
N GLU A 63 -1.89 -10.13 9.14
CA GLU A 63 -2.76 -11.02 9.87
C GLU A 63 -4.22 -10.64 9.55
N PRO A 64 -5.05 -11.60 9.13
CA PRO A 64 -6.46 -11.32 8.97
C PRO A 64 -6.94 -10.82 10.33
N LYS A 65 -7.38 -9.55 10.39
CA LYS A 65 -8.14 -9.05 11.53
C LYS A 65 -9.17 -10.14 11.83
N LYS A 66 -8.97 -10.90 12.91
CA LYS A 66 -10.08 -11.61 13.53
C LYS A 66 -11.14 -10.54 13.68
N ARG A 67 -12.27 -10.74 13.01
CA ARG A 67 -13.42 -9.89 13.19
C ARG A 67 -13.71 -9.87 14.68
N GLU A 68 -13.36 -8.78 15.36
CA GLU A 68 -14.06 -8.36 16.56
C GLU A 68 -15.44 -7.87 16.07
N GLU A 69 -16.26 -8.83 15.64
CA GLU A 69 -17.70 -8.81 15.77
C GLU A 69 -17.96 -9.51 17.09
N GLU A 70 -17.89 -8.81 18.22
CA GLU A 70 -18.42 -9.19 19.56
C GLU A 70 -17.81 -8.24 20.61
N GLU A 71 -18.50 -7.12 20.90
CA GLU A 71 -18.54 -6.39 22.19
C GLU A 71 -19.17 -4.98 22.02
N GLU A 72 -20.29 -4.86 21.29
CA GLU A 72 -21.23 -3.73 21.49
C GLU A 72 -22.66 -4.28 21.42
N SER A 73 -22.96 -5.20 22.33
CA SER A 73 -24.33 -5.55 22.70
C SER A 73 -24.40 -5.88 24.18
N THR A 74 -24.20 -4.89 25.05
CA THR A 74 -24.71 -4.80 26.44
C THR A 74 -24.21 -3.52 27.11
N GLU A 75 -25.12 -2.79 27.77
CA GLU A 75 -24.91 -1.68 28.72
C GLU A 75 -24.89 -0.23 28.15
N GLU A 76 -26.05 0.26 27.71
CA GLU A 76 -26.89 1.31 28.35
C GLU A 76 -28.01 1.80 27.42
#